data_AF-A0A8J2JMB5-F1
#
_entry.id   AF-A0A8J2JMB5-F1
#
_cell.length_a   1.000
_cell.length_b   1.000
_cell.length_c   1.000
_cell.angle_alpha   90.00
_cell.angle_beta   90.00
_cell.angle_gamma   90.00
#
_symmetry.space_group_name_H-M   'P 1'
#
loop_
_entity.id
_entity.type
_entity.pdbx_description
1 polymer ?
#
loop_
_entity_poly.entity_id
_entity_poly.type
_entity_poly.pdbx_seq_one_letter_code
_entity_poly.pdbx_strand_id
1 'polypeptide(L)'
;MQGSYYEISDEIDRDRYTTFMVMDPGSPIGWRTGEEEWNVAWIQMCEIMLKSSQFQSWVQISHFDLIVFDKSSMSDCAFALSYKWQSKVVSYSGIGCLIAWDSYSYGIPIESSWIPSFDVHYETREMTFYERASTEISFLSWYYNYYNYYLPRIDRLVRDYLDVEGMPPIHDVITSEQLIFMNIHYSDQFPRSLPPFVIPVGGMHLTEQHGALSQELNTFINAGGDEGFMYISFGSIVSISSMPEHLLKNFLSAVRESKLQFVWKWEGVHPKNIPENLLLLPWIPQKILLAHPRIRGFITQGGQVSIQEAIYNAVPVIIIPVNGDQDYNAKRVRVMGNGIEVELYGMTSEVLSDAISRLLEDKRYAKMAKILSIASRERPVAALETAVWWTEFILRNDRNVTDILKPFCRHQPWWMKRSLDVWGFLFLSVILVFAAELSSEFAGEPLSPEFAGAELSPESAGAELSPEFAGEELSSEFAGAELSPEFAGEELSPEFAGAELSPESAGAELSPEFAGDELSPELAGAELSPESAGAEFSPEFAGAELSPEFAGAELSPESAGAELSPEFAGAELSPEFAGAELSPESAGAELSAESAGAEFSP
;
A
#
# COMPACT_ATOMS: atom_id res chain seq x y z
N MET A 1 -0.80 -28.03 -40.20
CA MET A 1 0.43 -28.33 -39.46
C MET A 1 0.30 -29.74 -38.90
N GLN A 2 1.14 -30.69 -39.31
CA GLN A 2 1.29 -31.96 -38.57
C GLN A 2 2.27 -31.66 -37.44
N GLY A 3 1.76 -31.38 -36.25
CA GLY A 3 2.59 -31.28 -35.05
C GLY A 3 2.90 -32.67 -34.52
N SER A 4 4.17 -32.99 -34.31
CA SER A 4 4.57 -34.11 -33.46
C SER A 4 4.14 -33.80 -32.02
N TYR A 5 3.15 -34.53 -31.51
CA TYR A 5 2.70 -34.47 -30.11
C TYR A 5 3.68 -35.27 -29.25
N TYR A 6 4.20 -34.66 -28.18
CA TYR A 6 5.11 -35.29 -27.24
C TYR A 6 4.48 -35.24 -25.84
N GLU A 7 4.23 -36.40 -25.23
CA GLU A 7 3.62 -36.50 -23.90
C GLU A 7 4.70 -36.95 -22.90
N ILE A 8 5.09 -36.06 -21.98
CA ILE A 8 6.00 -36.35 -20.86
C ILE A 8 5.17 -36.91 -19.68
N SER A 9 4.25 -37.84 -19.94
CA SER A 9 3.39 -38.41 -18.87
C SER A 9 4.09 -39.52 -18.09
N ASP A 10 5.02 -40.24 -18.73
CA ASP A 10 5.49 -41.53 -18.20
C ASP A 10 6.64 -41.41 -17.21
N GLU A 11 7.32 -40.25 -17.14
CA GLU A 11 8.40 -39.96 -16.18
C GLU A 11 7.92 -39.17 -14.94
N ILE A 12 6.70 -38.62 -14.98
CA ILE A 12 6.10 -37.89 -13.85
C ILE A 12 5.30 -38.89 -13.03
N ASP A 13 5.81 -39.25 -11.86
CA ASP A 13 5.08 -40.01 -10.85
C ASP A 13 3.82 -39.21 -10.45
N ARG A 14 2.69 -39.55 -11.08
CA ARG A 14 1.39 -38.93 -10.82
C ARG A 14 1.03 -39.02 -9.34
N ASP A 15 1.42 -40.07 -8.64
CA ASP A 15 1.09 -40.23 -7.22
C ASP A 15 1.90 -39.26 -6.35
N ARG A 16 3.19 -39.01 -6.64
CA ARG A 16 3.96 -37.94 -5.97
C ARG A 16 3.38 -36.56 -6.23
N TYR A 17 2.97 -36.28 -7.47
CA TYR A 17 2.41 -34.99 -7.87
C TYR A 17 1.04 -34.74 -7.22
N THR A 18 0.22 -35.80 -7.11
CA THR A 18 -1.07 -35.75 -6.42
C THR A 18 -0.87 -35.66 -4.90
N THR A 19 0.17 -36.29 -4.34
CA THR A 19 0.49 -36.22 -2.90
C THR A 19 0.91 -34.82 -2.46
N PHE A 20 1.54 -34.01 -3.32
CA PHE A 20 1.78 -32.59 -3.02
C PHE A 20 0.52 -31.71 -3.10
N MET A 21 -0.49 -32.13 -3.88
CA MET A 21 -1.78 -31.43 -3.98
C MET A 21 -2.84 -31.94 -3.00
N VAL A 22 -2.59 -33.06 -2.32
CA VAL A 22 -3.41 -33.62 -1.25
C VAL A 22 -2.81 -33.17 0.07
N MET A 23 -3.48 -32.19 0.69
CA MET A 23 -3.18 -31.62 1.99
C MET A 23 -2.87 -32.69 3.06
N ASP A 24 -1.80 -32.47 3.84
CA ASP A 24 -1.64 -33.11 5.15
C ASP A 24 -2.70 -32.52 6.11
N PRO A 25 -3.71 -33.30 6.53
CA PRO A 25 -4.80 -32.80 7.37
C PRO A 25 -4.40 -32.63 8.85
N GLY A 26 -3.13 -32.86 9.22
CA GLY A 26 -2.65 -32.85 10.60
C GLY A 26 -1.88 -31.61 11.06
N SER A 27 -1.62 -30.62 10.19
CA SER A 27 -0.83 -29.43 10.57
C SER A 27 -1.64 -28.44 11.43
N PRO A 28 -1.22 -28.12 12.67
CA PRO A 28 -1.90 -27.14 13.53
C PRO A 28 -1.68 -25.68 13.09
N ILE A 29 -1.03 -25.44 11.95
CA ILE A 29 -0.75 -24.12 11.41
C ILE A 29 -1.71 -23.89 10.26
N GLY A 30 -2.85 -23.29 10.58
CA GLY A 30 -3.86 -22.89 9.60
C GLY A 30 -3.29 -22.02 8.48
N TRP A 31 -3.86 -22.17 7.28
CA TRP A 31 -3.72 -21.23 6.15
C TRP A 31 -2.30 -20.97 5.63
N ARG A 32 -1.33 -21.87 5.89
CA ARG A 32 0.03 -21.80 5.34
C ARG A 32 0.46 -23.11 4.69
N THR A 33 -0.18 -23.50 3.60
CA THR A 33 0.59 -24.08 2.49
C THR A 33 1.26 -22.90 1.80
N GLY A 34 2.36 -22.40 2.39
CA GLY A 34 2.93 -21.10 2.08
C GLY A 34 3.40 -20.99 0.64
N GLU A 35 3.48 -19.77 0.09
CA GLU A 35 4.06 -19.48 -1.23
C GLU A 35 5.34 -20.30 -1.51
N GLU A 36 6.15 -20.57 -0.49
CA GLU A 36 7.34 -21.40 -0.54
C GLU A 36 7.10 -22.83 -1.08
N GLU A 37 6.03 -23.51 -0.68
CA GLU A 37 5.72 -24.88 -1.14
C GLU A 37 5.38 -24.91 -2.64
N TRP A 38 4.59 -23.93 -3.10
CA TRP A 38 4.27 -23.77 -4.51
C TRP A 38 5.52 -23.47 -5.35
N ASN A 39 6.38 -22.58 -4.88
CA ASN A 39 7.65 -22.31 -5.57
C ASN A 39 8.52 -23.54 -5.69
N VAL A 40 8.65 -24.30 -4.61
CA VAL A 40 9.42 -25.55 -4.62
C VAL A 40 8.85 -26.52 -5.66
N ALA A 41 7.52 -26.71 -5.68
CA ALA A 41 6.88 -27.56 -6.67
C ALA A 41 7.17 -27.11 -8.11
N TRP A 42 6.99 -25.83 -8.42
CA TRP A 42 7.23 -25.30 -9.78
C TRP A 42 8.69 -25.37 -10.22
N ILE A 43 9.63 -25.05 -9.31
CA ILE A 43 11.07 -25.20 -9.57
C ILE A 43 11.42 -26.67 -9.85
N GLN A 44 10.87 -27.59 -9.05
CA GLN A 44 11.07 -29.03 -9.24
C GLN A 44 10.51 -29.52 -10.58
N MET A 45 9.37 -29.00 -11.06
CA MET A 45 8.84 -29.36 -12.38
C MET A 45 9.82 -28.99 -13.49
N CYS A 46 10.33 -27.76 -13.48
CA CYS A 46 11.36 -27.32 -14.42
C CYS A 46 12.63 -28.18 -14.29
N GLU A 47 13.08 -28.47 -13.08
CA GLU A 47 14.27 -29.30 -12.85
C GLU A 47 14.10 -30.73 -13.38
N ILE A 48 12.96 -31.37 -13.12
CA ILE A 48 12.65 -32.73 -13.61
C ILE A 48 12.62 -32.76 -15.13
N MET A 49 11.91 -31.80 -15.74
CA MET A 49 11.81 -31.69 -17.21
C MET A 49 13.19 -31.47 -17.83
N LEU A 50 13.97 -30.52 -17.32
CA LEU A 50 15.29 -30.18 -17.85
C LEU A 50 16.32 -31.30 -17.64
N LYS A 51 16.22 -32.10 -16.56
CA LYS A 51 17.11 -33.25 -16.33
C LYS A 51 16.75 -34.47 -17.16
N SER A 52 15.54 -34.56 -17.70
CA SER A 52 15.11 -35.71 -18.49
C SER A 52 16.01 -35.86 -19.72
N SER A 53 16.68 -37.00 -19.84
CA SER A 53 17.53 -37.32 -21.01
C SER A 53 16.74 -37.31 -22.32
N GLN A 54 15.46 -37.66 -22.22
CA GLN A 54 14.51 -37.66 -23.32
C GLN A 54 14.20 -36.23 -23.78
N PHE A 55 13.87 -35.34 -22.84
CA PHE A 55 13.68 -33.92 -23.11
C PHE A 55 14.94 -33.28 -23.70
N GLN A 56 16.12 -33.55 -23.12
CA GLN A 56 17.40 -33.05 -23.61
C GLN A 56 17.68 -33.48 -25.04
N SER A 57 17.47 -34.77 -25.36
CA SER A 57 17.63 -35.27 -26.72
C SER A 57 16.68 -34.58 -27.70
N TRP A 58 15.42 -34.39 -27.30
CA TRP A 58 14.41 -33.69 -28.10
C TRP A 58 14.79 -32.22 -28.34
N VAL A 59 15.28 -31.51 -27.33
CA VAL A 59 15.69 -30.10 -27.46
C VAL A 59 16.83 -29.92 -28.46
N GLN A 60 17.80 -30.84 -28.47
CA GLN A 60 18.99 -30.73 -29.33
C GLN A 60 18.69 -30.99 -30.82
N ILE A 61 17.71 -31.85 -31.13
CA ILE A 61 17.36 -32.20 -32.51
C ILE A 61 16.23 -31.35 -33.10
N SER A 62 15.52 -30.60 -32.25
CA SER A 62 14.33 -29.85 -32.66
C SER A 62 14.62 -28.37 -32.86
N HIS A 63 13.80 -27.73 -33.69
CA HIS A 63 13.80 -26.29 -33.92
C HIS A 63 12.39 -25.85 -34.30
N PHE A 64 11.93 -24.72 -33.75
CA PHE A 64 10.56 -24.23 -33.96
C PHE A 64 10.53 -22.72 -34.20
N ASP A 65 9.60 -22.26 -35.03
CA ASP A 65 9.37 -20.82 -35.26
C ASP A 65 8.51 -20.18 -34.16
N LEU A 66 7.68 -20.99 -33.49
CA LEU A 66 6.74 -20.58 -32.45
C LEU A 66 6.70 -21.62 -31.33
N ILE A 67 6.77 -21.13 -30.10
CA ILE A 67 6.56 -21.91 -28.89
C ILE A 67 5.25 -21.46 -28.26
N VAL A 68 4.36 -22.43 -27.99
CA VAL A 68 3.14 -22.22 -27.23
C VAL A 68 3.17 -23.13 -26.01
N PHE A 69 2.97 -22.58 -24.82
CA PHE A 69 2.97 -23.37 -23.59
C PHE A 69 2.02 -22.83 -22.53
N ASP A 70 1.61 -23.72 -21.62
CA ASP A 70 0.81 -23.37 -20.45
C ASP A 70 1.70 -22.72 -19.38
N LYS A 71 1.45 -21.45 -19.07
CA LYS A 71 2.16 -20.68 -18.03
C LYS A 71 1.54 -20.86 -16.64
N SER A 72 0.34 -21.43 -16.55
CA SER A 72 -0.37 -21.59 -15.28
C SER A 72 0.35 -22.44 -14.24
N SER A 73 1.25 -23.32 -14.67
CA SER A 73 2.09 -24.12 -13.76
C SER A 73 3.46 -23.51 -13.48
N MET A 74 3.64 -22.19 -13.70
CA MET A 74 4.92 -21.48 -13.62
C MET A 74 6.04 -22.27 -14.30
N SER A 75 5.82 -22.54 -15.58
CA SER A 75 6.73 -23.23 -16.49
C SER A 75 7.72 -22.24 -17.13
N ASP A 76 8.19 -21.25 -16.37
CA ASP A 76 8.96 -20.14 -16.93
C ASP A 76 10.31 -20.59 -17.54
N CYS A 77 10.80 -21.79 -17.19
CA CYS A 77 11.93 -22.41 -17.88
C CYS A 77 11.71 -22.61 -19.39
N ALA A 78 10.45 -22.74 -19.84
CA ALA A 78 10.11 -22.85 -21.25
C ALA A 78 10.49 -21.59 -22.05
N PHE A 79 10.53 -20.41 -21.41
CA PHE A 79 10.96 -19.18 -22.09
C PHE A 79 12.41 -19.25 -22.57
N ALA A 80 13.29 -19.99 -21.89
CA ALA A 80 14.68 -20.14 -22.31
C ALA A 80 14.82 -20.88 -23.65
N LEU A 81 13.87 -21.75 -24.00
CA LEU A 81 13.82 -22.39 -25.32
C LEU A 81 13.63 -21.37 -26.44
N SER A 82 12.92 -20.28 -26.18
CA SER A 82 12.73 -19.21 -27.17
C SER A 82 14.04 -18.50 -27.50
N TYR A 83 14.94 -18.36 -26.53
CA TYR A 83 16.27 -17.84 -26.77
C TYR A 83 17.11 -18.87 -27.53
N LYS A 84 17.05 -20.15 -27.15
CA LYS A 84 17.82 -21.22 -27.82
C LYS A 84 17.48 -21.34 -29.31
N TRP A 85 16.20 -21.33 -29.65
CA TRP A 85 15.73 -21.52 -31.02
C TRP A 85 15.40 -20.22 -31.75
N GLN A 86 15.61 -19.06 -31.10
CA GLN A 86 15.22 -17.75 -31.64
C GLN A 86 13.73 -17.67 -32.05
N SER A 87 12.88 -18.46 -31.38
CA SER A 87 11.44 -18.58 -31.67
C SER A 87 10.65 -17.37 -31.15
N LYS A 88 9.45 -17.21 -31.69
CA LYS A 88 8.39 -16.40 -31.07
C LYS A 88 7.71 -17.21 -29.96
N VAL A 89 7.12 -16.52 -29.00
CA VAL A 89 6.48 -17.12 -27.83
C VAL A 89 5.06 -16.61 -27.67
N VAL A 90 4.17 -17.55 -27.39
CA VAL A 90 2.84 -17.30 -26.86
C VAL A 90 2.63 -18.16 -25.63
N SER A 91 2.42 -17.55 -24.48
CA SER A 91 1.94 -18.28 -23.31
C SER A 91 0.42 -18.34 -23.28
N TYR A 92 -0.09 -19.39 -22.66
CA TYR A 92 -1.49 -19.54 -22.29
C TYR A 92 -1.59 -19.67 -20.77
N SER A 93 -2.39 -18.82 -20.13
CA SER A 93 -2.76 -18.98 -18.73
C SER A 93 -4.18 -19.53 -18.64
N GLY A 94 -4.28 -20.81 -18.26
CA GLY A 94 -5.53 -21.51 -18.00
C GLY A 94 -6.21 -21.12 -16.68
N ILE A 95 -5.47 -20.52 -15.74
CA ILE A 95 -5.98 -20.03 -14.46
C ILE A 95 -6.98 -18.90 -14.69
N GLY A 96 -8.12 -19.00 -13.99
CA GLY A 96 -9.22 -18.05 -14.05
C GLY A 96 -9.00 -16.75 -13.31
N CYS A 97 -7.77 -16.35 -13.02
CA CYS A 97 -7.43 -15.12 -12.32
C CYS A 97 -6.09 -14.60 -12.82
N LEU A 98 -5.88 -13.29 -12.68
CA LEU A 98 -4.58 -12.70 -12.92
C LEU A 98 -3.75 -12.75 -11.65
N ILE A 99 -2.72 -13.57 -11.71
CA ILE A 99 -1.72 -13.72 -10.67
C ILE A 99 -0.79 -12.48 -10.63
N ALA A 100 -0.27 -12.19 -9.45
CA ALA A 100 0.52 -11.00 -9.20
C ALA A 100 1.72 -10.86 -10.16
N TRP A 101 2.47 -11.94 -10.37
CA TRP A 101 3.67 -11.94 -11.20
C TRP A 101 3.41 -11.66 -12.68
N ASP A 102 2.27 -12.10 -13.21
CA ASP A 102 1.83 -11.70 -14.56
C ASP A 102 1.64 -10.19 -14.61
N SER A 103 1.00 -9.61 -13.60
CA SER A 103 0.75 -8.16 -13.58
C SER A 103 2.05 -7.35 -13.63
N TYR A 104 3.07 -7.78 -12.89
CA TYR A 104 4.38 -7.13 -12.92
C TYR A 104 5.16 -7.38 -14.20
N SER A 105 5.22 -8.62 -14.68
CA SER A 105 5.98 -8.99 -15.87
C SER A 105 5.44 -8.31 -17.12
N TYR A 106 4.11 -8.13 -17.15
CA TYR A 106 3.37 -7.65 -18.32
C TYR A 106 2.96 -6.19 -18.25
N GLY A 107 3.20 -5.51 -17.12
CA GLY A 107 2.79 -4.12 -16.94
C GLY A 107 1.28 -3.95 -16.96
N ILE A 108 0.55 -4.96 -16.47
CA ILE A 108 -0.89 -4.88 -16.26
C ILE A 108 -1.11 -4.09 -14.96
N PRO A 109 -1.97 -3.05 -14.96
CA PRO A 109 -2.30 -2.33 -13.74
C PRO A 109 -2.80 -3.28 -12.65
N ILE A 110 -2.34 -3.06 -11.41
CA ILE A 110 -2.82 -3.79 -10.23
C ILE A 110 -3.95 -2.96 -9.62
N GLU A 111 -5.20 -3.39 -9.84
CA GLU A 111 -6.38 -2.69 -9.33
C GLU A 111 -6.79 -3.16 -7.92
N SER A 112 -5.85 -3.15 -6.97
CA SER A 112 -6.02 -3.65 -5.60
C SER A 112 -7.08 -2.92 -4.77
N SER A 113 -7.58 -1.79 -5.27
CA SER A 113 -8.70 -1.07 -4.64
C SER A 113 -10.03 -1.81 -4.76
N TRP A 114 -10.18 -2.76 -5.69
CA TRP A 114 -11.43 -3.47 -5.90
C TRP A 114 -11.30 -4.88 -6.51
N ILE A 115 -10.15 -5.27 -7.06
CA ILE A 115 -9.85 -6.65 -7.47
C ILE A 115 -9.03 -7.32 -6.36
N PRO A 116 -9.57 -8.36 -5.69
CA PRO A 116 -8.84 -9.08 -4.66
C PRO A 116 -7.70 -9.92 -5.26
N SER A 117 -6.63 -10.11 -4.49
CA SER A 117 -5.63 -11.14 -4.81
C SER A 117 -6.24 -12.54 -4.63
N PHE A 118 -5.73 -13.53 -5.34
CA PHE A 118 -6.36 -14.86 -5.41
C PHE A 118 -6.35 -15.62 -4.07
N ASP A 119 -5.39 -15.29 -3.21
CA ASP A 119 -5.14 -15.83 -1.88
C ASP A 119 -5.80 -15.01 -0.75
N VAL A 120 -6.46 -13.89 -1.08
CA VAL A 120 -7.12 -13.03 -0.08
C VAL A 120 -8.60 -13.40 0.07
N HIS A 121 -9.06 -13.48 1.31
CA HIS A 121 -10.48 -13.63 1.61
C HIS A 121 -11.21 -12.29 1.51
N TYR A 122 -12.41 -12.30 0.93
CA TYR A 122 -13.26 -11.12 0.80
C TYR A 122 -14.74 -11.49 0.88
N GLU A 123 -15.54 -10.66 1.54
CA GLU A 123 -16.94 -10.98 1.81
C GLU A 123 -17.93 -10.39 0.80
N THR A 124 -17.64 -9.24 0.21
CA THR A 124 -18.56 -8.61 -0.75
C THR A 124 -17.82 -8.10 -1.98
N ARG A 125 -18.58 -7.57 -2.95
CA ARG A 125 -18.00 -6.90 -4.12
C ARG A 125 -17.21 -5.64 -3.72
N GLU A 126 -17.68 -4.95 -2.69
CA GLU A 126 -17.01 -3.77 -2.16
C GLU A 126 -16.07 -4.20 -1.04
N MET A 127 -14.77 -4.19 -1.33
CA MET A 127 -13.77 -4.55 -0.33
C MET A 127 -13.64 -3.47 0.73
N THR A 128 -13.62 -3.89 1.98
CA THR A 128 -13.25 -3.08 3.14
C THR A 128 -11.81 -2.58 3.01
N PHE A 129 -11.43 -1.58 3.81
CA PHE A 129 -10.05 -1.12 3.84
C PHE A 129 -9.06 -2.25 4.18
N TYR A 130 -9.42 -3.14 5.11
CA TYR A 130 -8.57 -4.26 5.51
C TYR A 130 -8.35 -5.27 4.37
N GLU A 131 -9.40 -5.60 3.62
CA GLU A 131 -9.31 -6.50 2.46
C GLU A 131 -8.48 -5.87 1.32
N ARG A 132 -8.63 -4.55 1.09
CA ARG A 132 -7.79 -3.80 0.12
C ARG A 132 -6.32 -3.76 0.55
N ALA A 133 -6.05 -3.48 1.82
CA ALA A 133 -4.69 -3.46 2.36
C ALA A 133 -4.04 -4.85 2.30
N SER A 134 -4.77 -5.89 2.67
CA SER A 134 -4.31 -7.29 2.59
C SER A 134 -4.04 -7.71 1.14
N THR A 135 -4.91 -7.31 0.22
CA THR A 135 -4.71 -7.49 -1.23
C THR A 135 -3.42 -6.84 -1.71
N GLU A 136 -3.19 -5.59 -1.35
CA GLU A 136 -1.97 -4.87 -1.74
C GLU A 136 -0.71 -5.54 -1.19
N ILE A 137 -0.73 -5.95 0.09
CA ILE A 137 0.38 -6.68 0.71
C ILE A 137 0.64 -8.01 0.02
N SER A 138 -0.41 -8.77 -0.31
CA SER A 138 -0.28 -10.04 -1.03
C SER A 138 0.36 -9.84 -2.41
N PHE A 139 -0.08 -8.84 -3.20
CA PHE A 139 0.55 -8.52 -4.48
C PHE A 139 2.04 -8.18 -4.36
N LEU A 140 2.46 -7.54 -3.26
CA LEU A 140 3.88 -7.24 -3.01
C LEU A 140 4.66 -8.48 -2.54
N SER A 141 4.04 -9.33 -1.71
CA SER A 141 4.60 -10.61 -1.28
C SER A 141 4.93 -11.49 -2.48
N TRP A 142 3.93 -11.73 -3.35
CA TRP A 142 4.11 -12.50 -4.57
C TRP A 142 5.13 -11.89 -5.54
N TYR A 143 5.17 -10.56 -5.66
CA TYR A 143 6.23 -9.90 -6.44
C TYR A 143 7.61 -10.23 -5.89
N TYR A 144 7.81 -9.98 -4.58
CA TYR A 144 9.10 -10.17 -3.95
C TYR A 144 9.55 -11.64 -4.09
N ASN A 145 8.62 -12.56 -3.83
CA ASN A 145 8.83 -13.98 -3.97
C ASN A 145 9.21 -14.38 -5.42
N TYR A 146 8.41 -13.97 -6.41
CA TYR A 146 8.64 -14.33 -7.81
C TYR A 146 10.01 -13.85 -8.31
N TYR A 147 10.34 -12.58 -8.06
CA TYR A 147 11.55 -11.96 -8.59
C TYR A 147 12.82 -12.28 -7.80
N ASN A 148 12.74 -12.48 -6.48
CA ASN A 148 13.93 -12.67 -5.63
C ASN A 148 14.14 -14.13 -5.21
N TYR A 149 13.10 -14.98 -5.28
CA TYR A 149 13.21 -16.39 -4.92
C TYR A 149 13.08 -17.31 -6.14
N TYR A 150 12.00 -17.19 -6.90
CA TYR A 150 11.67 -18.14 -7.97
C TYR A 150 12.55 -17.94 -9.22
N LEU A 151 12.52 -16.77 -9.85
CA LEU A 151 13.23 -16.51 -11.11
C LEU A 151 14.75 -16.77 -11.05
N PRO A 152 15.49 -16.40 -9.98
CA PRO A 152 16.93 -16.70 -9.89
C PRO A 152 17.25 -18.20 -9.85
N ARG A 153 16.31 -19.03 -9.39
CA ARG A 153 16.48 -20.49 -9.38
C ARG A 153 16.20 -21.06 -10.77
N ILE A 154 15.16 -20.58 -11.44
CA ILE A 154 14.88 -20.97 -12.82
C ILE A 154 16.01 -20.53 -13.76
N ASP A 155 16.53 -19.30 -13.63
CA ASP A 155 17.65 -18.79 -14.45
C ASP A 155 18.89 -19.70 -14.33
N ARG A 156 19.23 -20.15 -13.12
CA ARG A 156 20.31 -21.12 -12.91
C ARG A 156 20.02 -22.46 -13.59
N LEU A 157 18.83 -23.03 -13.37
CA LEU A 157 18.45 -24.30 -13.97
C LEU A 157 18.52 -24.27 -15.50
N VAL A 158 18.00 -23.24 -16.14
CA VAL A 158 18.04 -23.17 -17.61
C VAL A 158 19.47 -22.98 -18.13
N ARG A 159 20.35 -22.26 -17.42
CA ARG A 159 21.76 -22.13 -17.81
C ARG A 159 22.56 -23.43 -17.62
N ASP A 160 22.23 -24.20 -16.59
CA ASP A 160 22.92 -25.46 -16.29
C ASP A 160 22.54 -26.57 -17.29
N TYR A 161 21.29 -26.57 -17.78
CA TYR A 161 20.74 -27.67 -18.59
C TYR A 161 20.43 -27.31 -20.04
N LEU A 162 20.31 -26.03 -20.39
CA LEU A 162 20.14 -25.58 -21.76
C LEU A 162 21.40 -24.85 -22.20
N ASP A 163 21.92 -25.24 -23.36
CA ASP A 163 23.02 -24.53 -24.01
C ASP A 163 22.50 -23.19 -24.57
N VAL A 164 22.47 -22.18 -23.69
CA VAL A 164 21.95 -20.82 -23.92
C VAL A 164 22.98 -19.75 -23.51
N GLU A 165 24.22 -19.91 -23.97
CA GLU A 165 25.29 -18.95 -23.72
C GLU A 165 24.90 -17.53 -24.20
N GLY A 166 25.24 -16.52 -23.40
CA GLY A 166 24.88 -15.12 -23.68
C GLY A 166 23.41 -14.74 -23.42
N MET A 167 22.56 -15.68 -22.97
CA MET A 167 21.17 -15.36 -22.64
C MET A 167 21.11 -14.28 -21.54
N PRO A 168 20.33 -13.19 -21.72
CA PRO A 168 20.07 -12.24 -20.65
C PRO A 168 19.40 -12.93 -19.45
N PRO A 169 19.28 -12.27 -18.28
CA PRO A 169 18.52 -12.83 -17.16
C PRO A 169 17.14 -13.31 -17.62
N ILE A 170 16.68 -14.47 -17.13
CA ILE A 170 15.44 -15.08 -17.62
C ILE A 170 14.23 -14.15 -17.52
N HIS A 171 14.21 -13.25 -16.52
CA HIS A 171 13.24 -12.17 -16.42
C HIS A 171 13.10 -11.38 -17.73
N ASP A 172 14.21 -10.96 -18.33
CA ASP A 172 14.20 -10.14 -19.54
C ASP A 172 13.70 -10.95 -20.73
N VAL A 173 14.00 -12.26 -20.76
CA VAL A 173 13.46 -13.21 -21.75
C VAL A 173 11.94 -13.33 -21.62
N ILE A 174 11.42 -13.48 -20.39
CA ILE A 174 9.98 -13.55 -20.10
C ILE A 174 9.28 -12.28 -20.58
N THR A 175 9.79 -11.10 -20.24
CA THR A 175 9.15 -9.86 -20.69
C THR A 175 9.17 -9.70 -22.21
N SER A 176 10.10 -10.35 -22.92
CA SER A 176 10.23 -10.27 -24.39
C SER A 176 9.16 -11.05 -25.17
N GLU A 177 8.34 -11.84 -24.47
CA GLU A 177 7.19 -12.58 -25.00
C GLU A 177 6.31 -11.75 -25.94
N GLN A 178 5.84 -12.33 -27.05
CA GLN A 178 5.05 -11.59 -28.04
C GLN A 178 3.59 -11.39 -27.61
N LEU A 179 2.94 -12.42 -27.06
CA LEU A 179 1.55 -12.37 -26.61
C LEU A 179 1.30 -13.33 -25.45
N ILE A 180 0.31 -13.01 -24.62
CA ILE A 180 -0.26 -13.94 -23.63
C ILE A 180 -1.75 -14.13 -23.90
N PHE A 181 -2.15 -15.38 -24.02
CA PHE A 181 -3.54 -15.79 -24.02
C PHE A 181 -4.01 -16.06 -22.60
N MET A 182 -5.12 -15.44 -22.20
CA MET A 182 -5.67 -15.61 -20.87
C MET A 182 -7.05 -16.27 -20.92
N ASN A 183 -7.28 -17.29 -20.09
CA ASN A 183 -8.55 -18.00 -19.98
C ASN A 183 -9.61 -17.22 -19.18
N ILE A 184 -9.81 -15.95 -19.55
CA ILE A 184 -10.70 -15.02 -18.88
C ILE A 184 -11.74 -14.49 -19.85
N HIS A 185 -12.94 -14.22 -19.34
CA HIS A 185 -13.98 -13.50 -20.06
C HIS A 185 -14.66 -12.52 -19.10
N TYR A 186 -15.13 -11.38 -19.58
CA TYR A 186 -15.77 -10.37 -18.72
C TYR A 186 -17.07 -10.86 -18.05
N SER A 187 -17.65 -11.96 -18.51
CA SER A 187 -18.80 -12.62 -17.88
C SER A 187 -18.42 -13.54 -16.70
N ASP A 188 -17.14 -13.89 -16.58
CA ASP A 188 -16.62 -14.76 -15.52
C ASP A 188 -15.50 -14.12 -14.71
N GLN A 189 -15.15 -12.85 -14.97
CA GLN A 189 -14.12 -12.08 -14.26
C GLN A 189 -14.60 -10.70 -13.84
N PHE A 190 -13.82 -10.10 -12.93
CA PHE A 190 -13.85 -8.69 -12.63
C PHE A 190 -13.43 -7.83 -13.85
N PRO A 191 -14.22 -6.82 -14.27
CA PRO A 191 -13.91 -5.98 -15.45
C PRO A 191 -12.65 -5.13 -15.29
N ARG A 192 -11.63 -5.31 -16.13
CA ARG A 192 -10.32 -4.66 -15.91
C ARG A 192 -9.66 -4.14 -17.18
N SER A 193 -8.63 -3.32 -17.00
CA SER A 193 -7.85 -2.78 -18.12
C SER A 193 -6.79 -3.78 -18.55
N LEU A 194 -6.80 -4.17 -19.83
CA LEU A 194 -5.81 -5.08 -20.40
C LEU A 194 -5.03 -4.37 -21.51
N PRO A 195 -3.68 -4.47 -21.51
CA PRO A 195 -2.91 -3.97 -22.62
C PRO A 195 -3.12 -4.83 -23.88
N PRO A 196 -2.90 -4.30 -25.09
CA PRO A 196 -3.22 -4.98 -26.35
C PRO A 196 -2.52 -6.33 -26.59
N PHE A 197 -1.44 -6.64 -25.89
CA PHE A 197 -0.73 -7.92 -26.01
C PHE A 197 -1.28 -9.04 -25.09
N VAL A 198 -2.18 -8.68 -24.16
CA VAL A 198 -2.88 -9.63 -23.30
C VAL A 198 -4.24 -9.90 -23.93
N ILE A 199 -4.43 -11.11 -24.43
CA ILE A 199 -5.58 -11.47 -25.25
C ILE A 199 -6.51 -12.41 -24.46
N PRO A 200 -7.70 -11.93 -24.05
CA PRO A 200 -8.72 -12.78 -23.46
C PRO A 200 -9.24 -13.80 -24.46
N VAL A 201 -9.06 -15.08 -24.15
CA VAL A 201 -9.55 -16.21 -24.93
C VAL A 201 -10.37 -17.16 -24.06
N GLY A 202 -10.96 -16.64 -22.97
CA GLY A 202 -11.85 -17.41 -22.10
C GLY A 202 -12.97 -18.08 -22.89
N GLY A 203 -13.14 -19.38 -22.65
CA GLY A 203 -14.18 -20.17 -23.30
C GLY A 203 -13.86 -20.68 -24.71
N MET A 204 -12.58 -20.81 -25.12
CA MET A 204 -12.21 -21.45 -26.40
C MET A 204 -12.85 -22.84 -26.62
N HIS A 205 -13.09 -23.59 -25.54
CA HIS A 205 -13.70 -24.92 -25.57
C HIS A 205 -15.23 -24.90 -25.66
N LEU A 206 -15.85 -23.73 -25.46
CA LEU A 206 -17.29 -23.53 -25.52
C LEU A 206 -17.71 -23.45 -26.98
N THR A 207 -18.43 -24.48 -27.39
CA THR A 207 -18.96 -24.67 -28.74
C THR A 207 -20.43 -25.04 -28.60
N GLU A 208 -21.20 -24.92 -29.68
CA GLU A 208 -22.55 -25.49 -29.68
C GLU A 208 -22.47 -26.99 -29.37
N GLN A 209 -23.27 -27.42 -28.40
CA GLN A 209 -23.18 -28.77 -27.88
C GLN A 209 -23.92 -29.73 -28.80
N HIS A 210 -23.18 -30.64 -29.41
CA HIS A 210 -23.72 -31.70 -30.27
C HIS A 210 -23.39 -33.07 -29.65
N GLY A 211 -24.38 -33.97 -29.66
CA GLY A 211 -24.22 -35.34 -29.21
C GLY A 211 -25.41 -35.85 -28.40
N ALA A 212 -25.48 -37.16 -28.21
CA ALA A 212 -26.50 -37.81 -27.40
C ALA A 212 -25.89 -38.27 -26.05
N LEU A 213 -26.66 -38.12 -24.98
CA LEU A 213 -26.36 -38.78 -23.71
C LEU A 213 -26.55 -40.29 -23.87
N SER A 214 -25.85 -41.10 -23.07
CA SER A 214 -26.08 -42.54 -23.05
C SER A 214 -27.54 -42.85 -22.67
N GLN A 215 -28.06 -43.98 -23.13
CA GLN A 215 -29.44 -44.37 -22.84
C GLN A 215 -29.70 -44.46 -21.32
N GLU A 216 -28.75 -44.98 -20.57
CA GLU A 216 -28.79 -45.06 -19.11
C GLU A 216 -28.91 -43.66 -18.48
N LEU A 217 -27.97 -42.75 -18.81
CA LEU A 217 -27.96 -41.39 -18.27
C LEU A 217 -29.23 -40.63 -18.63
N ASN A 218 -29.66 -40.72 -19.89
CA ASN A 218 -30.88 -40.06 -20.36
C ASN A 218 -32.13 -40.62 -19.66
N THR A 219 -32.21 -41.94 -19.45
CA THR A 219 -33.34 -42.55 -18.74
C THR A 219 -33.39 -42.08 -17.29
N PHE A 220 -32.24 -42.05 -16.61
CA PHE A 220 -32.13 -41.63 -15.22
C PHE A 220 -32.51 -40.16 -15.00
N ILE A 221 -31.95 -39.22 -15.77
CA ILE A 221 -32.27 -37.78 -15.60
C ILE A 221 -33.73 -37.45 -15.97
N ASN A 222 -34.34 -38.25 -16.85
CA ASN A 222 -35.75 -38.07 -17.23
C ASN A 222 -36.72 -38.63 -16.18
N ALA A 223 -36.29 -39.60 -15.35
CA ALA A 223 -37.08 -40.13 -14.25
C ALA A 223 -37.35 -39.06 -13.15
N GLY A 224 -36.50 -38.04 -13.05
CA GLY A 224 -36.68 -36.90 -12.13
C GLY A 224 -37.84 -35.97 -12.47
N GLY A 225 -38.50 -36.13 -13.62
CA GLY A 225 -39.69 -35.37 -13.99
C GLY A 225 -39.48 -33.85 -13.96
N ASP A 226 -40.35 -33.15 -13.24
CA ASP A 226 -40.34 -31.69 -13.11
C ASP A 226 -39.33 -31.18 -12.06
N GLU A 227 -38.98 -32.01 -11.07
CA GLU A 227 -37.94 -31.68 -10.10
C GLU A 227 -36.61 -31.47 -10.84
N GLY A 228 -36.30 -32.37 -11.78
CA GLY A 228 -35.10 -32.30 -12.61
C GLY A 228 -33.91 -32.97 -11.94
N PHE A 229 -32.69 -32.53 -12.27
CA PHE A 229 -31.47 -33.14 -11.74
C PHE A 229 -30.36 -32.12 -11.46
N MET A 230 -29.42 -32.50 -10.59
CA MET A 230 -28.16 -31.80 -10.39
C MET A 230 -26.98 -32.68 -10.83
N TYR A 231 -25.93 -32.01 -11.29
CA TYR A 231 -24.67 -32.65 -11.64
C TYR A 231 -23.64 -32.42 -10.54
N ILE A 232 -22.80 -33.41 -10.24
CA ILE A 232 -21.70 -33.33 -9.29
C ILE A 232 -20.40 -33.77 -9.97
N SER A 233 -19.36 -32.92 -9.92
CA SER A 233 -18.03 -33.23 -10.45
C SER A 233 -16.96 -32.44 -9.73
N PHE A 234 -15.96 -33.15 -9.20
CA PHE A 234 -14.78 -32.53 -8.56
C PHE A 234 -13.57 -32.47 -9.50
N GLY A 235 -13.80 -32.56 -10.82
CA GLY A 235 -12.75 -32.49 -11.83
C GLY A 235 -11.99 -33.81 -12.03
N SER A 236 -10.77 -33.71 -12.54
CA SER A 236 -9.90 -34.84 -12.87
C SER A 236 -8.65 -34.96 -11.99
N ILE A 237 -8.34 -33.92 -11.20
CA ILE A 237 -7.14 -33.88 -10.34
C ILE A 237 -7.48 -34.44 -8.95
N VAL A 238 -8.69 -34.19 -8.45
CA VAL A 238 -9.14 -34.69 -7.16
C VAL A 238 -9.55 -36.15 -7.29
N SER A 239 -8.82 -37.06 -6.61
CA SER A 239 -9.22 -38.45 -6.49
C SER A 239 -10.43 -38.57 -5.57
N ILE A 240 -11.63 -38.47 -6.15
CA ILE A 240 -12.87 -38.48 -5.35
C ILE A 240 -13.09 -39.81 -4.61
N SER A 241 -12.51 -40.90 -5.13
CA SER A 241 -12.52 -42.21 -4.46
C SER A 241 -11.77 -42.23 -3.14
N SER A 242 -10.81 -41.32 -2.92
CA SER A 242 -10.09 -41.20 -1.64
C SER A 242 -10.74 -40.21 -0.67
N MET A 243 -11.96 -39.73 -0.96
CA MET A 243 -12.70 -38.85 -0.06
C MET A 243 -12.86 -39.50 1.33
N PRO A 244 -12.61 -38.77 2.43
CA PRO A 244 -12.87 -39.28 3.78
C PRO A 244 -14.31 -39.78 3.95
N GLU A 245 -14.49 -40.92 4.61
CA GLU A 245 -15.80 -41.59 4.75
C GLU A 245 -16.87 -40.68 5.39
N HIS A 246 -16.48 -39.86 6.37
CA HIS A 246 -17.40 -38.93 7.03
C HIS A 246 -17.96 -37.88 6.05
N LEU A 247 -17.10 -37.36 5.16
CA LEU A 247 -17.48 -36.36 4.17
C LEU A 247 -18.38 -36.97 3.09
N LEU A 248 -18.02 -38.17 2.61
CA LEU A 248 -18.85 -38.92 1.68
C LEU A 248 -20.24 -39.21 2.27
N LYS A 249 -20.31 -39.58 3.56
CA LYS A 249 -21.57 -39.79 4.25
C LYS A 249 -22.43 -38.53 4.26
N ASN A 250 -21.84 -37.35 4.45
CA ASN A 250 -22.57 -36.08 4.42
C ASN A 250 -23.15 -35.80 3.03
N PHE A 251 -22.38 -36.03 1.95
CA PHE A 251 -22.91 -35.96 0.57
C PHE A 251 -24.06 -36.92 0.33
N LEU A 252 -23.89 -38.20 0.67
CA LEU A 252 -24.91 -39.22 0.43
C LEU A 252 -26.20 -38.97 1.22
N SER A 253 -26.09 -38.44 2.44
CA SER A 253 -27.25 -38.06 3.25
C SER A 253 -28.01 -36.88 2.63
N ALA A 254 -27.32 -35.80 2.25
CA ALA A 254 -27.95 -34.65 1.60
C ALA A 254 -28.62 -35.02 0.26
N VAL A 255 -27.95 -35.85 -0.54
CA VAL A 255 -28.51 -36.39 -1.79
C VAL A 255 -29.76 -37.21 -1.52
N ARG A 256 -29.74 -38.12 -0.53
CA ARG A 256 -30.88 -39.01 -0.22
C ARG A 256 -32.15 -38.25 0.21
N GLU A 257 -31.99 -37.11 0.88
CA GLU A 257 -33.12 -36.30 1.36
C GLU A 257 -33.76 -35.44 0.26
N SER A 258 -33.04 -35.21 -0.84
CA SER A 258 -33.50 -34.40 -1.96
C SER A 258 -34.43 -35.18 -2.90
N LYS A 259 -35.39 -34.46 -3.49
CA LYS A 259 -36.29 -34.99 -4.53
C LYS A 259 -35.66 -35.01 -5.93
N LEU A 260 -34.52 -34.35 -6.08
CA LEU A 260 -33.78 -34.29 -7.34
C LEU A 260 -33.10 -35.62 -7.64
N GLN A 261 -32.88 -35.87 -8.93
CA GLN A 261 -31.90 -36.85 -9.37
C GLN A 261 -30.50 -36.23 -9.33
N PHE A 262 -29.49 -37.01 -8.99
CA PHE A 262 -28.10 -36.58 -8.96
C PHE A 262 -27.27 -37.45 -9.86
N VAL A 263 -26.49 -36.82 -10.73
CA VAL A 263 -25.48 -37.51 -11.54
C VAL A 263 -24.13 -37.08 -11.00
N TRP A 264 -23.30 -38.04 -10.57
CA TRP A 264 -21.99 -37.73 -10.01
C TRP A 264 -20.90 -38.45 -10.81
N LYS A 265 -19.94 -37.68 -11.35
CA LYS A 265 -18.71 -38.22 -11.92
C LYS A 265 -17.92 -38.91 -10.80
N TRP A 266 -17.74 -40.23 -10.89
CA TRP A 266 -17.09 -41.04 -9.86
C TRP A 266 -16.10 -42.03 -10.47
N GLU A 267 -14.84 -41.92 -10.07
CA GLU A 267 -13.77 -42.83 -10.47
C GLU A 267 -13.52 -43.86 -9.36
N GLY A 268 -13.16 -45.09 -9.73
CA GLY A 268 -12.83 -46.15 -8.77
C GLY A 268 -14.04 -46.94 -8.24
N VAL A 269 -13.86 -47.55 -7.06
CA VAL A 269 -14.86 -48.46 -6.48
C VAL A 269 -16.08 -47.66 -6.00
N HIS A 270 -17.27 -48.10 -6.38
CA HIS A 270 -18.51 -47.46 -5.93
C HIS A 270 -18.68 -47.65 -4.41
N PRO A 271 -19.09 -46.60 -3.68
CA PRO A 271 -19.38 -46.72 -2.27
C PRO A 271 -20.60 -47.62 -2.03
N LYS A 272 -20.66 -48.22 -0.84
CA LYS A 272 -21.81 -49.04 -0.44
C LYS A 272 -22.99 -48.13 -0.11
N ASN A 273 -24.22 -48.63 -0.32
CA ASN A 273 -25.48 -47.96 0.05
C ASN A 273 -25.72 -46.59 -0.61
N ILE A 274 -25.44 -46.48 -1.92
CA ILE A 274 -25.79 -45.29 -2.69
C ILE A 274 -27.32 -45.07 -2.71
N PRO A 275 -27.80 -43.81 -2.60
CA PRO A 275 -29.22 -43.48 -2.75
C PRO A 275 -29.77 -43.84 -4.14
N GLU A 276 -31.07 -44.17 -4.22
CA GLU A 276 -31.73 -44.49 -5.51
C GLU A 276 -31.77 -43.31 -6.49
N ASN A 277 -31.72 -42.08 -5.96
CA ASN A 277 -31.68 -40.85 -6.73
C ASN A 277 -30.24 -40.40 -7.07
N LEU A 278 -29.26 -41.29 -6.98
CA LEU A 278 -27.86 -41.02 -7.34
C LEU A 278 -27.35 -42.00 -8.40
N LEU A 279 -26.91 -41.48 -9.54
CA LEU A 279 -26.21 -42.21 -10.59
C LEU A 279 -24.72 -41.85 -10.57
N LEU A 280 -23.87 -42.86 -10.37
CA LEU A 280 -22.41 -42.74 -10.44
C LEU A 280 -21.90 -43.22 -11.78
N LEU A 281 -21.16 -42.38 -12.50
CA LEU A 281 -20.54 -42.73 -13.79
C LEU A 281 -19.07 -42.30 -13.82
N PRO A 282 -18.16 -43.12 -14.39
CA PRO A 282 -16.74 -42.78 -14.49
C PRO A 282 -16.47 -41.64 -15.46
N TRP A 283 -17.30 -41.52 -16.50
CA TRP A 283 -17.19 -40.46 -17.49
C TRP A 283 -18.57 -39.93 -17.86
N ILE A 284 -18.68 -38.61 -17.92
CA ILE A 284 -19.91 -37.89 -18.24
C ILE A 284 -19.56 -36.85 -19.31
N PRO A 285 -20.33 -36.76 -20.41
CA PRO A 285 -20.17 -35.67 -21.38
C PRO A 285 -20.68 -34.36 -20.77
N GLN A 286 -19.88 -33.76 -19.88
CA GLN A 286 -20.22 -32.65 -19.01
C GLN A 286 -20.92 -31.52 -19.76
N LYS A 287 -20.34 -31.07 -20.89
CA LYS A 287 -20.91 -29.99 -21.70
C LYS A 287 -22.32 -30.29 -22.23
N ILE A 288 -22.58 -31.53 -22.65
CA ILE A 288 -23.90 -31.97 -23.14
C ILE A 288 -24.89 -32.05 -21.96
N LEU A 289 -24.44 -32.56 -20.82
CA LEU A 289 -25.28 -32.69 -19.63
C LEU A 289 -25.66 -31.31 -19.06
N LEU A 290 -24.72 -30.36 -19.00
CA LEU A 290 -24.95 -28.99 -18.56
C LEU A 290 -25.90 -28.22 -19.49
N ALA A 291 -25.94 -28.55 -20.78
CA ALA A 291 -26.90 -27.98 -21.73
C ALA A 291 -28.32 -28.56 -21.62
N HIS A 292 -28.53 -29.61 -20.81
CA HIS A 292 -29.82 -30.30 -20.74
C HIS A 292 -30.88 -29.44 -20.03
N PRO A 293 -32.11 -29.30 -20.58
CA PRO A 293 -33.12 -28.37 -20.06
C PRO A 293 -33.65 -28.68 -18.66
N ARG A 294 -33.45 -29.92 -18.18
CA ARG A 294 -33.84 -30.37 -16.82
C ARG A 294 -32.77 -30.16 -15.76
N ILE A 295 -31.58 -29.67 -16.11
CA ILE A 295 -30.55 -29.39 -15.11
C ILE A 295 -31.02 -28.25 -14.20
N ARG A 296 -30.78 -28.39 -12.90
CA ARG A 296 -31.15 -27.39 -11.89
C ARG A 296 -29.95 -26.71 -11.26
N GLY A 297 -28.81 -27.37 -11.23
CA GLY A 297 -27.57 -26.81 -10.72
C GLY A 297 -26.41 -27.77 -10.88
N PHE A 298 -25.22 -27.26 -10.62
CA PHE A 298 -23.97 -28.00 -10.72
C PHE A 298 -23.14 -27.82 -9.44
N ILE A 299 -22.84 -28.92 -8.77
CA ILE A 299 -21.95 -28.98 -7.62
C ILE A 299 -20.54 -29.29 -8.14
N THR A 300 -19.60 -28.38 -7.91
CA THR A 300 -18.25 -28.49 -8.46
C THR A 300 -17.18 -28.04 -7.48
N GLN A 301 -15.95 -28.49 -7.67
CA GLN A 301 -14.78 -27.95 -6.98
C GLN A 301 -14.43 -26.51 -7.41
N GLY A 302 -15.03 -25.98 -8.48
CA GLY A 302 -14.82 -24.58 -8.88
C GLY A 302 -13.63 -24.35 -9.81
N GLY A 303 -13.25 -25.36 -10.60
CA GLY A 303 -12.26 -25.16 -11.66
C GLY A 303 -12.76 -24.20 -12.75
N GLN A 304 -11.89 -23.32 -13.25
CA GLN A 304 -12.28 -22.25 -14.17
C GLN A 304 -13.06 -22.73 -15.41
N VAL A 305 -12.64 -23.82 -16.04
CA VAL A 305 -13.32 -24.41 -17.22
C VAL A 305 -14.74 -24.87 -16.86
N SER A 306 -14.92 -25.50 -15.70
CA SER A 306 -16.23 -25.98 -15.23
C SER A 306 -17.19 -24.81 -14.95
N ILE A 307 -16.68 -23.71 -14.40
CA ILE A 307 -17.46 -22.49 -14.18
C ILE A 307 -17.86 -21.85 -15.52
N GLN A 308 -16.95 -21.79 -16.48
CA GLN A 308 -17.23 -21.29 -17.83
C GLN A 308 -18.33 -22.08 -18.52
N GLU A 309 -18.29 -23.41 -18.44
CA GLU A 309 -19.34 -24.27 -19.00
C GLU A 309 -20.69 -24.10 -18.30
N ALA A 310 -20.70 -23.90 -16.98
CA ALA A 310 -21.91 -23.62 -16.22
C ALA A 310 -22.53 -22.26 -16.59
N ILE A 311 -21.70 -21.20 -16.64
CA ILE A 311 -22.11 -19.86 -17.06
C ILE A 311 -22.66 -19.92 -18.49
N TYR A 312 -21.94 -20.55 -19.42
CA TYR A 312 -22.37 -20.66 -20.82
C TYR A 312 -23.76 -21.30 -20.96
N ASN A 313 -24.08 -22.29 -20.12
CA ASN A 313 -25.36 -22.99 -20.13
C ASN A 313 -26.41 -22.42 -19.15
N ALA A 314 -26.16 -21.26 -18.55
CA ALA A 314 -27.05 -20.62 -17.57
C ALA A 314 -27.37 -21.50 -16.34
N VAL A 315 -26.41 -22.33 -15.92
CA VAL A 315 -26.55 -23.24 -14.78
C VAL A 315 -25.95 -22.58 -13.53
N PRO A 316 -26.74 -22.35 -12.46
CA PRO A 316 -26.20 -21.87 -11.19
C PRO A 316 -25.39 -22.98 -10.51
N VAL A 317 -24.40 -22.59 -9.71
CA VAL A 317 -23.41 -23.54 -9.17
C VAL A 317 -23.32 -23.52 -7.65
N ILE A 318 -23.01 -24.66 -7.05
CA ILE A 318 -22.47 -24.75 -5.69
C ILE A 318 -21.00 -25.11 -5.84
N ILE A 319 -20.13 -24.27 -5.30
CA ILE A 319 -18.69 -24.48 -5.36
C ILE A 319 -18.21 -24.93 -4.00
N ILE A 320 -17.53 -26.07 -3.98
CA ILE A 320 -16.88 -26.64 -2.79
C ILE A 320 -15.38 -26.70 -3.09
N PRO A 321 -14.62 -25.63 -2.79
CA PRO A 321 -13.19 -25.56 -3.10
C PRO A 321 -12.42 -26.72 -2.46
N VAL A 322 -11.42 -27.22 -3.19
CA VAL A 322 -10.50 -28.26 -2.71
C VAL A 322 -9.07 -27.76 -2.71
N ASN A 323 -8.61 -27.08 -3.77
CA ASN A 323 -7.23 -26.55 -3.86
C ASN A 323 -7.08 -25.50 -4.98
N GLY A 324 -6.00 -24.73 -4.95
CA GLY A 324 -5.54 -23.87 -6.05
C GLY A 324 -6.37 -22.60 -6.21
N ASP A 325 -6.75 -22.28 -7.45
CA ASP A 325 -7.56 -21.10 -7.78
C ASP A 325 -9.05 -21.24 -7.41
N GLN A 326 -9.44 -22.39 -6.87
CA GLN A 326 -10.84 -22.75 -6.60
C GLN A 326 -11.50 -21.85 -5.56
N ASP A 327 -10.78 -21.46 -4.50
CA ASP A 327 -11.29 -20.52 -3.48
C ASP A 327 -11.59 -19.15 -4.07
N TYR A 328 -10.67 -18.63 -4.90
CA TYR A 328 -10.88 -17.37 -5.60
C TYR A 328 -12.12 -17.44 -6.49
N ASN A 329 -12.24 -18.53 -7.26
CA ASN A 329 -13.37 -18.76 -8.15
C ASN A 329 -14.70 -18.89 -7.40
N ALA A 330 -14.71 -19.55 -6.22
CA ALA A 330 -15.89 -19.71 -5.38
C ALA A 330 -16.40 -18.38 -4.83
N LYS A 331 -15.50 -17.60 -4.22
CA LYS A 331 -15.80 -16.25 -3.71
C LYS A 331 -16.29 -15.34 -4.83
N ARG A 332 -15.67 -15.41 -6.01
CA ARG A 332 -16.08 -14.60 -7.18
C ARG A 332 -17.49 -14.95 -7.61
N VAL A 333 -17.83 -16.24 -7.75
CA VAL A 333 -19.18 -16.70 -8.11
C VAL A 333 -20.23 -16.30 -7.06
N ARG A 334 -19.86 -16.37 -5.77
CA ARG A 334 -20.72 -15.91 -4.67
C ARG A 334 -21.00 -14.41 -4.78
N VAL A 335 -19.96 -13.59 -5.00
CA VAL A 335 -20.08 -12.14 -5.15
C VAL A 335 -20.81 -11.73 -6.43
N MET A 336 -20.59 -12.44 -7.54
CA MET A 336 -21.36 -12.25 -8.77
C MET A 336 -22.83 -12.65 -8.58
N GLY A 337 -23.12 -13.55 -7.65
CA GLY A 337 -24.48 -13.98 -7.29
C GLY A 337 -25.04 -15.08 -8.18
N ASN A 338 -24.20 -15.82 -8.91
CA ASN A 338 -24.60 -16.97 -9.73
C ASN A 338 -24.33 -18.33 -9.06
N GLY A 339 -23.92 -18.34 -7.80
CA GLY A 339 -23.71 -19.57 -7.05
C GLY A 339 -23.47 -19.37 -5.57
N ILE A 340 -23.26 -20.49 -4.88
CA ILE A 340 -23.04 -20.58 -3.44
C ILE A 340 -21.67 -21.22 -3.21
N GLU A 341 -20.87 -20.60 -2.35
CA GLU A 341 -19.63 -21.16 -1.82
C GLU A 341 -19.96 -21.99 -0.58
N VAL A 342 -19.41 -23.20 -0.50
CA VAL A 342 -19.52 -24.08 0.66
C VAL A 342 -18.12 -24.54 1.03
N GLU A 343 -17.71 -24.21 2.25
CA GLU A 343 -16.43 -24.64 2.79
C GLU A 343 -16.41 -26.17 2.95
N LEU A 344 -15.36 -26.82 2.45
CA LEU A 344 -15.22 -28.27 2.54
C LEU A 344 -14.97 -28.71 3.99
N TYR A 345 -14.16 -27.92 4.71
CA TYR A 345 -13.84 -28.20 6.09
C TYR A 345 -15.05 -27.95 7.01
N GLY A 346 -15.49 -28.99 7.72
CA GLY A 346 -16.65 -28.91 8.59
C GLY A 346 -18.01 -28.97 7.85
N MET A 347 -18.03 -29.27 6.55
CA MET A 347 -19.27 -29.47 5.81
C MET A 347 -20.09 -30.63 6.37
N THR A 348 -21.35 -30.36 6.74
CA THR A 348 -22.33 -31.38 7.16
C THR A 348 -23.39 -31.63 6.09
N SER A 349 -24.22 -32.66 6.25
CA SER A 349 -25.37 -32.89 5.37
C SER A 349 -26.33 -31.71 5.36
N GLU A 350 -26.55 -31.07 6.50
CA GLU A 350 -27.49 -29.97 6.66
C GLU A 350 -27.00 -28.72 5.90
N VAL A 351 -25.69 -28.44 5.97
CA VAL A 351 -25.07 -27.33 5.22
C VAL A 351 -25.24 -27.55 3.71
N LEU A 352 -24.97 -28.76 3.22
CA LEU A 352 -25.12 -29.06 1.80
C LEU A 352 -26.60 -29.05 1.36
N SER A 353 -27.51 -29.58 2.16
CA SER A 353 -28.96 -29.55 1.92
C SER A 353 -29.50 -28.11 1.90
N ASP A 354 -29.03 -27.24 2.78
CA ASP A 354 -29.36 -25.80 2.78
C ASP A 354 -28.86 -25.13 1.49
N ALA A 355 -27.60 -25.37 1.10
CA ALA A 355 -27.03 -24.82 -0.12
C ALA A 355 -27.81 -25.26 -1.37
N ILE A 356 -28.17 -26.55 -1.47
CA ILE A 356 -29.01 -27.08 -2.55
C ILE A 356 -30.37 -26.38 -2.55
N SER A 357 -31.05 -26.30 -1.41
CA SER A 357 -32.38 -25.69 -1.30
C SER A 357 -32.35 -24.21 -1.69
N ARG A 358 -31.38 -23.44 -1.18
CA ARG A 358 -31.21 -22.02 -1.50
C ARG A 358 -30.91 -21.78 -2.97
N LEU A 359 -30.07 -22.60 -3.60
CA LEU A 359 -29.76 -22.47 -5.03
C LEU A 359 -31.02 -22.61 -5.89
N LEU A 360 -31.95 -23.48 -5.48
CA LEU A 360 -33.17 -23.81 -6.21
C LEU A 360 -34.30 -22.81 -5.93
N GLU A 361 -34.47 -22.41 -4.68
CA GLU A 361 -35.59 -21.56 -4.22
C GLU A 361 -35.34 -20.07 -4.48
N ASP A 362 -34.10 -19.61 -4.27
CA ASP A 362 -33.73 -18.22 -4.50
C ASP A 362 -33.47 -17.96 -5.99
N LYS A 363 -34.50 -17.40 -6.65
CA LYS A 363 -34.48 -17.06 -8.08
C LYS A 363 -33.35 -16.12 -8.48
N ARG A 364 -32.67 -15.44 -7.53
CA ARG A 364 -31.52 -14.57 -7.84
C ARG A 364 -30.38 -15.35 -8.50
N TYR A 365 -30.09 -16.57 -8.04
CA TYR A 365 -29.01 -17.39 -8.61
C TYR A 365 -29.28 -17.75 -10.07
N ALA A 366 -30.46 -18.30 -10.36
CA ALA A 366 -30.87 -18.64 -11.73
C ALA A 366 -30.99 -17.41 -12.63
N LYS A 367 -31.46 -16.28 -12.10
CA LYS A 367 -31.53 -15.01 -12.84
C LYS A 367 -30.13 -14.52 -13.23
N MET A 368 -29.18 -14.54 -12.29
CA MET A 368 -27.82 -14.12 -12.57
C MET A 368 -27.12 -15.08 -13.53
N ALA A 369 -27.27 -16.39 -13.37
CA ALA A 369 -26.73 -17.38 -14.29
C ALA A 369 -27.19 -17.14 -15.75
N LYS A 370 -28.46 -16.76 -15.97
CA LYS A 370 -28.97 -16.35 -17.29
C LYS A 370 -28.33 -15.07 -17.82
N ILE A 371 -28.15 -14.05 -16.97
CA ILE A 371 -27.50 -12.79 -17.36
C ILE A 371 -26.05 -13.07 -17.80
N LEU A 372 -25.30 -13.82 -17.00
CA LEU A 372 -23.92 -14.18 -17.32
C LEU A 372 -23.84 -15.08 -18.56
N SER A 373 -24.80 -15.98 -18.77
CA SER A 373 -24.88 -16.80 -19.98
C SER A 373 -25.02 -15.96 -21.24
N ILE A 374 -25.94 -14.99 -21.25
CA ILE A 374 -26.09 -14.04 -22.36
C ILE A 374 -24.76 -13.33 -22.59
N ALA A 375 -24.20 -12.71 -21.55
CA ALA A 375 -22.92 -12.01 -21.64
C ALA A 375 -21.77 -12.90 -22.16
N SER A 376 -21.71 -14.17 -21.74
CA SER A 376 -20.64 -15.09 -22.14
C SER A 376 -20.68 -15.48 -23.62
N ARG A 377 -21.89 -15.55 -24.20
CA ARG A 377 -22.16 -15.92 -25.59
C ARG A 377 -22.00 -14.73 -26.53
N GLU A 378 -22.31 -13.53 -26.05
CA GLU A 378 -22.13 -12.29 -26.81
C GLU A 378 -20.65 -11.94 -26.93
N ARG A 379 -20.07 -12.05 -28.12
CA ARG A 379 -18.73 -11.54 -28.42
C ARG A 379 -18.61 -11.26 -29.93
N PRO A 380 -17.83 -10.25 -30.35
CA PRO A 380 -17.70 -9.92 -31.77
C PRO A 380 -17.09 -11.04 -32.62
N VAL A 381 -16.15 -11.79 -32.05
CA VAL A 381 -15.39 -12.87 -32.70
C VAL A 381 -15.26 -14.03 -31.72
N ALA A 382 -15.31 -15.27 -32.20
CA ALA A 382 -15.13 -16.44 -31.34
C ALA A 382 -13.75 -16.44 -30.66
N ALA A 383 -13.62 -16.99 -29.45
CA ALA A 383 -12.34 -16.98 -28.72
C ALA A 383 -11.24 -17.73 -29.48
N LEU A 384 -11.56 -18.89 -30.08
CA LEU A 384 -10.59 -19.65 -30.85
C LEU A 384 -10.14 -18.89 -32.11
N GLU A 385 -11.06 -18.24 -32.82
CA GLU A 385 -10.73 -17.43 -34.00
C GLU A 385 -9.87 -16.22 -33.62
N THR A 386 -10.17 -15.58 -32.48
CA THR A 386 -9.34 -14.52 -31.90
C THR A 386 -7.92 -15.04 -31.64
N ALA A 387 -7.78 -16.19 -30.99
CA ALA A 387 -6.48 -16.79 -30.69
C ALA A 387 -5.69 -17.12 -31.97
N VAL A 388 -6.35 -17.71 -32.96
CA VAL A 388 -5.74 -18.03 -34.26
C VAL A 388 -5.26 -16.75 -34.96
N TRP A 389 -6.10 -15.72 -35.04
CA TRP A 389 -5.75 -14.47 -35.70
C TRP A 389 -4.54 -13.80 -35.05
N TRP A 390 -4.49 -13.76 -33.71
CA TRP A 390 -3.37 -13.18 -32.96
C TRP A 390 -2.09 -13.99 -33.12
N THR A 391 -2.20 -15.32 -33.16
CA THR A 391 -1.07 -16.21 -33.46
C THR A 391 -0.53 -15.97 -34.86
N GLU A 392 -1.40 -15.87 -35.87
CA GLU A 392 -1.00 -15.55 -37.24
C GLU A 392 -0.41 -14.13 -37.34
N PHE A 393 -0.95 -13.17 -36.60
CA PHE A 393 -0.45 -11.81 -36.53
C PHE A 393 1.00 -11.77 -36.04
N ILE A 394 1.35 -12.49 -34.97
CA ILE A 394 2.75 -12.51 -34.52
C ILE A 394 3.64 -13.26 -35.49
N LEU A 395 3.17 -14.34 -36.13
CA LEU A 395 3.99 -15.13 -37.04
C LEU A 395 4.37 -14.32 -38.28
N ARG A 396 3.43 -13.56 -38.85
CA ARG A 396 3.64 -12.78 -40.08
C ARG A 396 4.38 -11.45 -39.90
N ASN A 397 4.50 -10.95 -38.66
CA ASN A 397 5.12 -9.66 -38.37
C ASN A 397 6.45 -9.82 -37.61
N ASP A 398 7.34 -8.82 -37.70
CA ASP A 398 8.57 -8.79 -36.91
C ASP A 398 8.32 -8.40 -35.43
N ARG A 399 9.37 -8.49 -34.60
CA ARG A 399 9.28 -8.16 -33.17
C ARG A 399 8.95 -6.69 -32.91
N ASN A 400 9.44 -5.77 -33.76
CA ASN A 400 9.18 -4.33 -33.58
C ASN A 400 7.68 -4.02 -33.69
N VAL A 401 6.97 -4.69 -34.61
CA VAL A 401 5.52 -4.57 -34.74
C VAL A 401 4.77 -5.12 -33.52
N THR A 402 5.26 -6.19 -32.90
CA THR A 402 4.63 -6.75 -31.69
C THR A 402 4.98 -5.98 -30.42
N ASP A 403 6.15 -5.34 -30.36
CA ASP A 403 6.62 -4.65 -29.17
C ASP A 403 5.83 -3.38 -28.86
N ILE A 404 5.23 -2.72 -29.87
CA ILE A 404 4.35 -1.55 -29.66
C ILE A 404 3.08 -1.89 -28.87
N LEU A 405 2.70 -3.17 -28.79
CA LEU A 405 1.52 -3.64 -28.04
C LEU A 405 1.77 -3.70 -26.53
N LYS A 406 3.03 -3.57 -26.11
CA LYS A 406 3.47 -3.81 -24.74
C LYS A 406 3.61 -2.48 -23.98
N PRO A 407 3.10 -2.36 -22.76
CA PRO A 407 3.29 -1.18 -21.93
C PRO A 407 4.77 -0.93 -21.64
N PHE A 408 5.20 0.32 -21.67
CA PHE A 408 6.57 0.69 -21.28
C PHE A 408 6.87 0.37 -19.81
N CYS A 409 5.85 0.46 -18.95
CA CYS A 409 5.99 0.25 -17.51
C CYS A 409 6.49 -1.15 -17.13
N ARG A 410 6.43 -2.16 -18.01
CA ARG A 410 6.96 -3.52 -17.75
C ARG A 410 8.43 -3.52 -17.27
N HIS A 411 9.25 -2.58 -17.75
CA HIS A 411 10.65 -2.41 -17.36
C HIS A 411 10.87 -1.55 -16.11
N GLN A 412 9.80 -0.99 -15.55
CA GLN A 412 9.88 -0.18 -14.34
C GLN A 412 9.80 -1.04 -13.08
N PRO A 413 10.44 -0.62 -11.98
CA PRO A 413 10.28 -1.26 -10.68
C PRO A 413 8.86 -1.08 -10.13
N TRP A 414 8.49 -1.92 -9.17
CA TRP A 414 7.13 -2.01 -8.63
C TRP A 414 6.60 -0.71 -8.00
N TRP A 415 7.49 0.15 -7.46
CA TRP A 415 7.11 1.42 -6.84
C TRP A 415 6.75 2.50 -7.87
N MET A 416 7.46 2.56 -9.01
CA MET A 416 7.13 3.48 -10.12
C MET A 416 5.81 3.08 -10.80
N LYS A 417 5.58 1.77 -10.97
CA LYS A 417 4.30 1.24 -11.50
C LYS A 417 3.08 1.69 -10.69
N ARG A 418 3.29 2.04 -9.42
CA ARG A 418 2.27 2.53 -8.47
C ARG A 418 2.38 4.02 -8.18
N SER A 419 3.29 4.71 -8.84
CA SER A 419 3.58 6.14 -8.63
C SER A 419 3.90 6.50 -7.17
N LEU A 420 4.48 5.57 -6.40
CA LEU A 420 4.81 5.83 -4.98
C LEU A 420 5.90 6.88 -4.82
N ASP A 421 6.81 6.98 -5.79
CA ASP A 421 7.79 8.05 -5.91
C ASP A 421 7.12 9.42 -6.07
N VAL A 422 6.11 9.51 -6.94
CA VAL A 422 5.32 10.74 -7.16
C VAL A 422 4.50 11.09 -5.93
N TRP A 423 3.75 10.14 -5.37
CA TRP A 423 2.93 10.36 -4.16
C TRP A 423 3.80 10.72 -2.96
N GLY A 424 4.96 10.09 -2.80
CA GLY A 424 5.94 10.43 -1.78
C GLY A 424 6.47 11.85 -1.94
N PHE A 425 6.83 12.26 -3.15
CA PHE A 425 7.28 13.63 -3.44
C PHE A 425 6.18 14.66 -3.11
N LEU A 426 4.94 14.43 -3.54
CA LEU A 426 3.82 15.33 -3.27
C LEU A 426 3.53 15.44 -1.77
N PHE A 427 3.51 14.32 -1.05
CA PHE A 427 3.27 14.30 0.39
C PHE A 427 4.37 15.03 1.17
N LEU A 428 5.64 14.78 0.84
CA LEU A 428 6.77 15.50 1.43
C LEU A 428 6.73 17.00 1.11
N SER A 429 6.34 17.37 -0.11
CA SER A 429 6.20 18.78 -0.49
C SER A 429 5.14 19.49 0.35
N VAL A 430 4.00 18.85 0.60
CA VAL A 430 2.94 19.38 1.48
C VAL A 430 3.44 19.55 2.91
N ILE A 431 4.14 18.55 3.47
CA ILE A 431 4.74 18.65 4.81
C ILE A 431 5.72 19.82 4.90
N LEU A 432 6.57 20.01 3.89
CA LEU A 432 7.55 21.09 3.89
C LEU A 432 6.88 22.47 3.85
N VAL A 433 5.79 22.63 3.10
CA VAL A 433 5.01 23.89 3.09
C VAL A 433 4.41 24.17 4.47
N PHE A 434 3.75 23.18 5.08
CA PHE A 434 3.20 23.35 6.43
C PHE A 434 4.28 23.62 7.49
N ALA A 435 5.44 22.97 7.39
CA ALA A 435 6.55 23.22 8.31
C ALA A 435 7.14 24.63 8.14
N ALA A 436 7.21 25.14 6.90
CA ALA A 436 7.66 26.51 6.63
C ALA A 436 6.66 27.56 7.16
N GLU A 437 5.35 27.33 7.00
CA GLU A 437 4.31 28.20 7.57
C GLU A 437 4.39 28.25 9.10
N LEU A 438 4.46 27.08 9.76
CA LEU A 438 4.64 27.01 11.22
C LEU A 438 5.92 27.72 11.66
N SER A 439 7.04 27.53 10.96
CA SER A 439 8.29 28.22 11.28
C SER A 439 8.19 29.75 11.12
N SER A 440 7.40 30.24 10.16
CA SER A 440 7.20 31.69 9.98
C SER A 440 6.30 32.30 11.04
N GLU A 441 5.38 31.51 11.61
CA GLU A 441 4.49 31.94 12.70
C GLU A 441 5.25 32.13 14.02
N PHE A 442 6.31 31.35 14.27
CA PHE A 442 7.16 31.49 15.46
C PHE A 442 8.33 32.48 15.32
N ALA A 443 8.68 32.92 14.10
CA ALA A 443 9.85 33.76 13.84
C ALA A 443 9.56 35.27 13.88
N GLY A 444 8.35 35.69 14.27
CA GLY A 444 7.90 37.08 14.18
C GLY A 444 7.00 37.59 15.31
N GLU A 445 6.96 36.92 16.47
CA GLU A 445 6.26 37.48 17.65
C GLU A 445 7.21 38.28 18.55
N PRO A 446 6.81 39.49 19.02
CA PRO A 446 7.54 40.22 20.06
C PRO A 446 7.50 39.42 21.37
N LEU A 447 8.65 39.29 22.03
CA LEU A 447 8.80 38.55 23.27
C LEU A 447 8.67 39.51 24.46
N SER A 448 7.63 39.34 25.31
CA SER A 448 7.48 40.03 26.60
C SER A 448 7.60 39.03 27.77
N PRO A 449 8.82 38.64 28.18
CA PRO A 449 8.98 37.67 29.25
C PRO A 449 8.88 38.32 30.65
N GLU A 450 8.07 37.77 31.55
CA GLU A 450 7.97 38.15 32.97
C GLU A 450 8.83 37.22 33.84
N PHE A 451 9.65 37.76 34.75
CA PHE A 451 10.46 36.97 35.68
C PHE A 451 10.36 37.49 37.13
N ALA A 452 10.21 36.59 38.12
CA ALA A 452 10.18 36.92 39.54
C ALA A 452 10.96 35.89 40.39
N GLY A 453 11.85 36.36 41.28
CA GLY A 453 12.72 35.52 42.10
C GLY A 453 13.64 36.34 43.02
N ALA A 454 14.21 35.72 44.07
CA ALA A 454 15.03 36.44 45.06
C ALA A 454 16.38 36.91 44.51
N GLU A 455 17.02 36.11 43.65
CA GLU A 455 18.24 36.45 42.90
C GLU A 455 17.99 36.15 41.41
N LEU A 456 18.19 37.13 40.53
CA LEU A 456 17.96 36.99 39.08
C LEU A 456 19.18 37.48 38.28
N SER A 457 19.63 36.67 37.31
CA SER A 457 20.71 37.00 36.35
C SER A 457 20.42 36.55 34.90
N PRO A 458 19.43 37.16 34.22
CA PRO A 458 19.12 36.87 32.82
C PRO A 458 20.07 37.58 31.83
N GLU A 459 20.34 36.93 30.69
CA GLU A 459 21.00 37.53 29.50
C GLU A 459 20.03 37.44 28.30
N SER A 460 19.77 38.54 27.59
CA SER A 460 18.88 38.52 26.41
C SER A 460 19.22 39.56 25.33
N ALA A 461 19.00 39.19 24.05
CA ALA A 461 19.27 40.04 22.89
C ALA A 461 18.14 39.94 21.85
N GLY A 462 17.64 41.08 21.37
CA GLY A 462 16.48 41.17 20.47
C GLY A 462 16.37 42.55 19.81
N ALA A 463 15.54 42.67 18.77
CA ALA A 463 15.36 43.93 18.04
C ALA A 463 14.54 44.96 18.83
N GLU A 464 13.48 44.50 19.50
CA GLU A 464 12.64 45.25 20.46
C GLU A 464 12.47 44.35 21.69
N LEU A 465 12.78 44.86 22.90
CA LEU A 465 12.64 44.12 24.16
C LEU A 465 11.99 45.00 25.23
N SER A 466 10.94 44.48 25.88
CA SER A 466 10.25 45.11 27.02
C SER A 466 9.97 44.09 28.14
N PRO A 467 11.02 43.69 28.90
CA PRO A 467 10.88 42.73 30.00
C PRO A 467 10.47 43.39 31.33
N GLU A 468 9.75 42.66 32.18
CA GLU A 468 9.37 43.08 33.54
C GLU A 468 10.03 42.17 34.61
N PHE A 469 10.66 42.77 35.62
CA PHE A 469 11.39 42.05 36.68
C PHE A 469 11.04 42.53 38.10
N ALA A 470 10.84 41.57 39.02
CA ALA A 470 10.69 41.84 40.45
C ALA A 470 11.51 40.85 41.31
N GLY A 471 12.49 41.34 42.06
CA GLY A 471 13.42 40.52 42.87
C GLY A 471 14.20 41.31 43.93
N GLU A 472 14.81 40.64 44.92
CA GLU A 472 15.58 41.32 45.98
C GLU A 472 16.94 41.80 45.45
N GLU A 473 17.67 40.95 44.70
CA GLU A 473 18.94 41.28 44.03
C GLU A 473 18.88 40.98 42.52
N LEU A 474 19.29 41.94 41.67
CA LEU A 474 19.33 41.80 40.20
C LEU A 474 20.64 42.30 39.59
N SER A 475 21.32 41.43 38.81
CA SER A 475 22.48 41.77 37.98
C SER A 475 22.29 41.15 36.59
N SER A 476 22.22 41.97 35.54
CA SER A 476 21.78 41.52 34.20
C SER A 476 22.34 42.39 33.08
N GLU A 477 22.59 41.78 31.92
CA GLU A 477 23.06 42.45 30.70
C GLU A 477 21.99 42.39 29.58
N PHE A 478 21.67 43.55 28.99
CA PHE A 478 20.72 43.65 27.88
C PHE A 478 21.29 44.44 26.69
N ALA A 479 21.08 43.91 25.48
CA ALA A 479 21.48 44.57 24.23
C ALA A 479 20.36 44.53 23.17
N GLY A 480 19.91 45.69 22.69
CA GLY A 480 18.82 45.83 21.72
C GLY A 480 18.81 47.20 21.03
N ALA A 481 18.00 47.36 19.97
CA ALA A 481 17.92 48.63 19.25
C ALA A 481 17.06 49.65 20.01
N GLU A 482 15.89 49.22 20.49
CA GLU A 482 15.00 49.96 21.40
C GLU A 482 14.76 49.10 22.66
N LEU A 483 15.03 49.65 23.86
CA LEU A 483 14.85 48.96 25.15
C LEU A 483 14.03 49.82 26.13
N SER A 484 12.95 49.24 26.66
CA SER A 484 12.10 49.87 27.71
C SER A 484 11.74 48.86 28.82
N PRO A 485 12.69 48.50 29.68
CA PRO A 485 12.48 47.55 30.78
C PRO A 485 11.93 48.21 32.06
N GLU A 486 11.16 47.46 32.86
CA GLU A 486 10.67 47.88 34.18
C GLU A 486 11.23 46.99 35.32
N PHE A 487 11.77 47.61 36.38
CA PHE A 487 12.39 46.89 37.51
C PHE A 487 11.91 47.36 38.90
N ALA A 488 11.75 46.42 39.83
CA ALA A 488 11.55 46.70 41.26
C ALA A 488 12.34 45.73 42.16
N GLY A 489 13.15 46.26 43.10
CA GLY A 489 13.98 45.44 44.00
C GLY A 489 14.71 46.18 45.12
N GLU A 490 15.48 45.49 45.97
CA GLU A 490 16.26 46.14 47.05
C GLU A 490 17.64 46.61 46.54
N GLU A 491 18.41 45.74 45.89
CA GLU A 491 19.71 46.07 45.27
C GLU A 491 19.68 45.75 43.75
N LEU A 492 19.87 46.75 42.88
CA LEU A 492 19.85 46.57 41.42
C LEU A 492 21.12 47.15 40.76
N SER A 493 21.81 46.34 39.94
CA SER A 493 22.97 46.75 39.11
C SER A 493 22.91 46.20 37.68
N PRO A 494 21.91 46.61 36.87
CA PRO A 494 21.82 46.19 35.47
C PRO A 494 22.71 47.01 34.52
N GLU A 495 23.21 46.38 33.45
CA GLU A 495 23.96 47.00 32.36
C GLU A 495 23.13 47.02 31.06
N PHE A 496 23.04 48.17 30.38
CA PHE A 496 22.29 48.33 29.13
C PHE A 496 23.10 48.97 28.02
N ALA A 497 22.99 48.38 26.81
CA ALA A 497 23.54 48.96 25.58
C ALA A 497 22.49 48.97 24.45
N GLY A 498 22.13 50.14 23.95
CA GLY A 498 21.13 50.29 22.86
C GLY A 498 21.08 51.68 22.25
N ALA A 499 20.33 51.85 21.15
CA ALA A 499 20.27 53.15 20.45
C ALA A 499 19.33 54.13 21.16
N GLU A 500 18.14 53.66 21.56
CA GLU A 500 17.17 54.39 22.37
C GLU A 500 16.86 53.58 23.65
N LEU A 501 17.10 54.16 24.84
CA LEU A 501 16.83 53.52 26.13
C LEU A 501 15.89 54.37 27.01
N SER A 502 14.81 53.76 27.49
CA SER A 502 13.86 54.38 28.45
C SER A 502 13.45 53.40 29.57
N PRO A 503 14.37 53.06 30.49
CA PRO A 503 14.10 52.16 31.61
C PRO A 503 13.38 52.88 32.77
N GLU A 504 12.45 52.18 33.42
CA GLU A 504 11.83 52.61 34.69
C GLU A 504 12.30 51.68 35.82
N SER A 505 12.81 52.22 36.94
CA SER A 505 13.25 51.38 38.08
C SER A 505 13.00 52.00 39.44
N ALA A 506 12.64 51.16 40.41
CA ALA A 506 12.48 51.56 41.82
C ALA A 506 13.18 50.58 42.78
N GLY A 507 14.07 51.07 43.65
CA GLY A 507 14.74 50.21 44.64
C GLY A 507 15.45 50.93 45.77
N ALA A 508 16.06 50.21 46.71
CA ALA A 508 16.73 50.82 47.87
C ALA A 508 18.12 51.36 47.48
N GLU A 509 18.93 50.54 46.81
CA GLU A 509 20.25 50.88 46.27
C GLU A 509 20.28 50.56 44.76
N LEU A 510 20.51 51.57 43.90
CA LEU A 510 20.59 51.39 42.44
C LEU A 510 21.94 51.87 41.89
N SER A 511 22.60 51.01 41.11
CA SER A 511 23.86 51.29 40.40
C SER A 511 23.83 50.80 38.95
N PRO A 512 22.94 51.33 38.08
CA PRO A 512 22.86 50.89 36.69
C PRO A 512 23.94 51.55 35.81
N GLU A 513 24.37 50.84 34.77
CA GLU A 513 25.25 51.37 33.72
C GLU A 513 24.49 51.47 32.38
N PHE A 514 24.54 52.65 31.75
CA PHE A 514 23.85 52.91 30.48
C PHE A 514 24.81 53.40 29.37
N ALA A 515 24.72 52.80 28.18
CA ALA A 515 25.42 53.27 26.98
C ALA A 515 24.48 53.33 25.77
N GLY A 516 24.22 54.53 25.23
CA GLY A 516 23.31 54.68 24.09
C GLY A 516 23.30 56.07 23.44
N ASP A 517 22.61 56.23 22.30
CA ASP A 517 22.56 57.50 21.57
C ASP A 517 21.55 58.47 22.20
N GLU A 518 20.32 58.02 22.47
CA GLU A 518 19.25 58.75 23.18
C GLU A 518 18.81 58.00 24.46
N LEU A 519 18.79 58.69 25.59
CA LEU A 519 18.63 58.09 26.92
C LEU A 519 17.68 58.91 27.81
N SER A 520 16.62 58.27 28.31
CA SER A 520 15.63 58.88 29.21
C SER A 520 15.19 57.93 30.34
N PRO A 521 16.07 57.61 31.31
CA PRO A 521 15.72 56.75 32.44
C PRO A 521 14.89 57.49 33.51
N GLU A 522 13.94 56.79 34.12
CA GLU A 522 13.20 57.23 35.32
C GLU A 522 13.56 56.32 36.50
N LEU A 523 14.34 56.81 37.47
CA LEU A 523 14.80 56.01 38.63
C LEU A 523 14.40 56.64 39.96
N ALA A 524 13.95 55.79 40.90
CA ALA A 524 13.65 56.20 42.28
C ALA A 524 14.28 55.25 43.31
N GLY A 525 15.09 55.78 44.23
CA GLY A 525 15.69 54.95 45.27
C GLY A 525 16.36 55.70 46.42
N ALA A 526 16.78 54.99 47.48
CA ALA A 526 17.36 55.65 48.66
C ALA A 526 18.80 56.12 48.39
N GLU A 527 19.62 55.26 47.79
CA GLU A 527 20.98 55.57 47.32
C GLU A 527 21.07 55.26 45.81
N LEU A 528 21.47 56.24 44.99
CA LEU A 528 21.61 56.07 43.55
C LEU A 528 23.00 56.50 43.04
N SER A 529 23.66 55.62 42.30
CA SER A 529 24.96 55.83 41.66
C SER A 529 24.99 55.32 40.21
N PRO A 530 24.21 55.93 39.29
CA PRO A 530 24.23 55.52 37.89
C PRO A 530 25.49 56.02 37.17
N GLU A 531 26.02 55.20 36.26
CA GLU A 531 27.04 55.60 35.28
C GLU A 531 26.42 55.63 33.89
N SER A 532 26.60 56.71 33.12
CA SER A 532 26.03 56.77 31.76
C SER A 532 26.89 57.52 30.74
N ALA A 533 26.90 57.02 29.50
CA ALA A 533 27.55 57.65 28.37
C ALA A 533 26.63 57.68 27.13
N GLY A 534 26.31 58.88 26.61
CA GLY A 534 25.41 59.03 25.45
C GLY A 534 25.40 60.40 24.77
N ALA A 535 24.72 60.54 23.63
CA ALA A 535 24.71 61.79 22.85
C ALA A 535 23.71 62.82 23.41
N GLU A 536 22.46 62.40 23.66
CA GLU A 536 21.39 63.19 24.28
C GLU A 536 20.85 62.49 25.53
N PHE A 537 20.79 63.20 26.67
CA PHE A 537 20.45 62.63 27.97
C PHE A 537 19.47 63.50 28.76
N SER A 538 18.29 62.96 29.09
CA SER A 538 17.26 63.66 29.88
C SER A 538 16.62 62.73 30.92
N PRO A 539 17.33 62.42 32.02
CA PRO A 539 16.83 61.54 33.07
C PRO A 539 15.96 62.26 34.11
N GLU A 540 15.11 61.49 34.79
CA GLU A 540 14.40 61.91 36.00
C GLU A 540 14.82 61.02 37.20
N PHE A 541 15.37 61.63 38.25
CA PHE A 541 15.84 60.91 39.44
C PHE A 541 15.27 61.45 40.75
N ALA A 542 14.88 60.55 41.65
CA ALA A 542 14.45 60.89 43.00
C ALA A 542 15.09 59.98 44.05
N GLY A 543 15.87 60.53 44.98
CA GLY A 543 16.50 59.73 46.03
C GLY A 543 17.06 60.49 47.23
N ALA A 544 17.52 59.79 48.27
CA ALA A 544 18.05 60.45 49.48
C ALA A 544 19.50 60.88 49.28
N GLU A 545 20.34 59.99 48.74
CA GLU A 545 21.74 60.24 48.37
C GLU A 545 21.93 59.93 46.87
N LEU A 546 22.48 60.87 46.12
CA LEU A 546 22.65 60.80 44.66
C LEU A 546 24.10 61.14 44.26
N SER A 547 24.81 60.20 43.64
CA SER A 547 26.19 60.38 43.14
C SER A 547 26.37 59.82 41.72
N PRO A 548 25.79 60.48 40.70
CA PRO A 548 25.89 60.00 39.32
C PRO A 548 27.17 60.44 38.60
N GLU A 549 27.63 59.62 37.65
CA GLU A 549 28.69 59.97 36.70
C GLU A 549 28.16 59.98 35.26
N PHE A 550 28.20 61.14 34.59
CA PHE A 550 27.63 61.29 33.24
C PHE A 550 28.62 61.89 32.23
N ALA A 551 28.64 61.31 31.03
CA ALA A 551 29.38 61.83 29.89
C ALA A 551 28.50 61.94 28.63
N GLY A 552 28.33 63.15 28.06
CA GLY A 552 27.50 63.31 26.86
C GLY A 552 27.56 64.67 26.16
N ALA A 553 26.93 64.79 24.99
CA ALA A 553 26.98 66.03 24.20
C ALA A 553 25.99 67.08 24.73
N GLU A 554 24.73 66.70 24.94
CA GLU A 554 23.66 67.54 25.52
C GLU A 554 23.05 66.83 26.75
N LEU A 555 23.10 67.48 27.92
CA LEU A 555 22.63 66.90 29.20
C LEU A 555 21.61 67.82 29.89
N SER A 556 20.41 67.30 30.18
CA SER A 556 19.33 68.00 30.90
C SER A 556 18.66 67.13 31.97
N PRO A 557 19.34 66.83 33.10
CA PRO A 557 18.77 66.01 34.17
C PRO A 557 17.82 66.79 35.08
N GLU A 558 16.75 66.15 35.51
CA GLU A 558 15.92 66.59 36.64
C GLU A 558 16.20 65.67 37.84
N SER A 559 16.64 66.22 38.97
CA SER A 559 16.94 65.40 40.15
C SER A 559 16.52 66.04 41.47
N ALA A 560 15.93 65.23 42.35
CA ALA A 560 15.49 65.64 43.67
C ALA A 560 16.06 64.73 44.78
N GLY A 561 16.75 65.30 45.77
CA GLY A 561 17.31 64.52 46.87
C GLY A 561 17.91 65.28 48.05
N ALA A 562 18.28 64.59 49.12
CA ALA A 562 18.80 65.24 50.33
C ALA A 562 20.27 65.64 50.18
N GLU A 563 21.11 64.75 49.66
CA GLU A 563 22.53 64.97 49.38
C GLU A 563 22.83 64.65 47.89
N LEU A 564 23.46 65.58 47.18
CA LEU A 564 23.72 65.50 45.74
C LEU A 564 25.20 65.76 45.43
N SER A 565 25.92 64.76 44.89
CA SER A 565 27.31 64.88 44.44
C SER A 565 27.54 64.34 43.02
N PRO A 566 27.07 65.05 41.98
CA PRO A 566 27.19 64.58 40.59
C PRO A 566 28.52 64.97 39.94
N GLU A 567 29.02 64.11 39.05
CA GLU A 567 30.14 64.38 38.14
C GLU A 567 29.66 64.43 36.68
N PHE A 568 29.92 65.55 35.98
CA PHE A 568 29.49 65.74 34.59
C PHE A 568 30.64 66.07 33.64
N ALA A 569 30.64 65.45 32.46
CA ALA A 569 31.51 65.80 31.34
C ALA A 569 30.69 65.97 30.04
N GLY A 570 30.52 67.21 29.55
CA GLY A 570 29.70 67.43 28.36
C GLY A 570 29.80 68.81 27.71
N ALA A 571 29.21 68.96 26.52
CA ALA A 571 29.33 70.19 25.73
C ALA A 571 28.30 71.27 26.16
N GLU A 572 27.03 70.89 26.34
CA GLU A 572 25.95 71.75 26.84
C GLU A 572 25.26 71.11 28.06
N LEU A 573 25.16 71.88 29.17
CA LEU A 573 24.62 71.41 30.46
C LEU A 573 23.46 72.30 30.94
N SER A 574 22.27 71.73 31.10
CA SER A 574 21.09 72.42 31.65
C SER A 574 20.34 71.61 32.71
N PRO A 575 20.91 71.44 33.92
CA PRO A 575 20.29 70.64 34.98
C PRO A 575 19.28 71.43 35.84
N GLU A 576 18.28 70.72 36.35
CA GLU A 576 17.36 71.20 37.40
C GLU A 576 17.51 70.34 38.67
N PHE A 577 17.86 70.98 39.80
CA PHE A 577 18.10 70.30 41.07
C PHE A 577 17.21 70.82 42.20
N ALA A 578 16.68 69.90 43.01
CA ALA A 578 15.98 70.20 44.26
C ALA A 578 16.57 69.39 45.42
N GLY A 579 17.33 70.04 46.32
CA GLY A 579 17.98 69.32 47.41
C GLY A 579 18.59 70.17 48.52
N ALA A 580 19.00 69.53 49.62
CA ALA A 580 19.48 70.20 50.84
C ALA A 580 20.99 70.50 50.81
N GLU A 581 21.81 69.57 50.29
CA GLU A 581 23.25 69.74 50.10
C GLU A 581 23.67 69.37 48.65
N LEU A 582 24.48 70.22 48.00
CA LEU A 582 24.89 70.08 46.60
C LEU A 582 26.40 70.33 46.44
N SER A 583 27.14 69.34 45.92
CA SER A 583 28.59 69.42 45.65
C SER A 583 28.95 68.83 44.28
N PRO A 584 28.76 69.58 43.17
CA PRO A 584 29.00 69.08 41.82
C PRO A 584 30.46 69.26 41.36
N GLU A 585 31.00 68.30 40.60
CA GLU A 585 32.18 68.49 39.76
C GLU A 585 31.76 68.49 38.28
N SER A 586 32.26 69.45 37.49
CA SER A 586 31.91 69.54 36.06
C SER A 586 33.07 69.94 35.17
N ALA A 587 33.12 69.37 33.97
CA ALA A 587 34.04 69.72 32.90
C ALA A 587 33.26 69.92 31.58
N GLY A 588 32.96 71.18 31.22
CA GLY A 588 32.17 71.53 30.03
C GLY A 588 32.29 72.99 29.60
N ALA A 589 31.75 73.35 28.43
CA ALA A 589 31.94 74.67 27.81
C ALA A 589 30.85 75.71 28.15
N GLU A 590 29.60 75.31 28.40
CA GLU A 590 28.48 76.18 28.81
C GLU A 590 27.59 75.48 29.86
N LEU A 591 27.23 76.18 30.95
CA LEU A 591 26.42 75.65 32.06
C LEU A 591 25.28 76.63 32.43
N SER A 592 24.03 76.16 32.41
CA SER A 592 22.85 76.88 32.88
C SER A 592 22.04 76.04 33.87
N ALA A 593 22.30 76.21 35.17
CA ALA A 593 21.62 75.44 36.23
C ALA A 593 20.54 76.25 36.96
N GLU A 594 19.39 75.64 37.25
CA GLU A 594 18.40 76.14 38.21
C GLU A 594 18.37 75.24 39.45
N SER A 595 18.40 75.83 40.65
CA SER A 595 18.42 75.09 41.92
C SER A 595 17.47 75.69 42.97
N ALA A 596 16.75 74.84 43.69
CA ALA A 596 15.94 75.23 44.84
C ALA A 596 16.35 74.44 46.10
N GLY A 597 17.00 75.09 47.08
CA GLY A 597 17.17 74.54 48.44
C GLY A 597 18.56 74.55 49.11
N ALA A 598 19.67 74.83 48.42
CA ALA A 598 21.01 74.45 48.95
C ALA A 598 21.89 75.58 49.55
N GLU A 599 22.75 75.23 50.53
CA GLU A 599 23.99 75.96 50.86
C GLU A 599 25.07 75.58 49.82
N PHE A 600 25.45 76.52 48.96
CA PHE A 600 26.49 76.33 47.94
C PHE A 600 27.89 76.37 48.57
N SER A 601 28.64 75.27 48.53
CA SER A 601 30.08 75.24 48.83
C SER A 601 30.87 75.06 47.52
N PRO A 602 31.70 76.03 47.10
CA PRO A 602 32.45 75.97 45.84
C PRO A 602 33.71 75.11 45.89
#